data_AF-A0A4Q7ZK30-F1
#
_entry.id   AF-A0A4Q7ZK30-F1
#
_cell.length_a   1.000
_cell.length_b   1.000
_cell.length_c   1.000
_cell.angle_alpha   90.00
_cell.angle_beta   90.00
_cell.angle_gamma   90.00
#
_symmetry.space_group_name_H-M   'P 1'
#
loop_
_entity.id
_entity.type
_entity.pdbx_description
1 polymer ?
#
loop_
_entity_poly.entity_id
_entity_poly.type
_entity_poly.pdbx_seq_one_letter_code
_entity_poly.pdbx_strand_id
1 'polypeptide(L)'
;MTTRPIRHDGPTPVYLQIADYIAADIASGALAPGDRIPTETDMHGEWGVARTTARRAVAELRERELVVTVPQRGTFVAGSEA
;
A
#
# COMPACT_ATOMS: atom_id res chain seq x y z
N MET A 1 -12.60 -6.73 -1.41
CA MET A 1 -11.53 -5.95 -2.06
C MET A 1 -11.29 -6.56 -3.43
N THR A 2 -11.33 -5.77 -4.49
CA THR A 2 -11.11 -6.24 -5.87
C THR A 2 -9.61 -6.56 -6.02
N THR A 3 -9.23 -7.83 -6.16
CA THR A 3 -7.83 -8.22 -6.40
C THR A 3 -7.35 -7.58 -7.71
N ARG A 4 -6.60 -6.48 -7.61
CA ARG A 4 -6.00 -5.79 -8.76
C ARG A 4 -4.78 -6.56 -9.25
N PRO A 5 -4.64 -6.83 -10.56
CA PRO A 5 -3.51 -7.59 -11.08
C PRO A 5 -2.22 -6.77 -11.00
N ILE A 6 -1.16 -7.39 -10.51
CA ILE A 6 0.20 -6.84 -10.49
C ILE A 6 0.94 -7.32 -11.75
N ARG A 7 1.51 -6.39 -12.51
CA ARG A 7 2.28 -6.71 -13.72
C ARG A 7 3.77 -6.77 -13.40
N HIS A 8 4.38 -7.94 -13.56
CA HIS A 8 5.82 -8.13 -13.31
C HIS A 8 6.71 -7.77 -14.51
N ASP A 9 6.16 -7.83 -15.73
CA ASP A 9 6.89 -7.61 -17.00
C ASP A 9 6.74 -6.17 -17.54
N GLY A 10 6.17 -5.27 -16.75
CA GLY A 10 5.88 -3.90 -17.17
C GLY A 10 7.04 -2.92 -16.91
N PRO A 11 7.03 -1.73 -17.55
CA PRO A 11 7.99 -0.68 -17.27
C PRO A 11 7.84 -0.10 -15.85
N THR A 12 6.69 -0.29 -15.21
CA THR A 12 6.41 0.18 -13.85
C THR A 12 6.84 -0.87 -12.82
N PRO A 13 7.75 -0.56 -11.90
CA PRO A 13 8.10 -1.42 -10.79
C PRO A 13 6.89 -1.91 -9.99
N VAL A 14 6.92 -3.18 -9.57
CA VAL A 14 5.82 -3.82 -8.82
C VAL A 14 5.49 -3.06 -7.54
N TYR A 15 6.50 -2.59 -6.80
CA TYR A 15 6.27 -1.85 -5.55
C TYR A 15 5.53 -0.53 -5.79
N LEU A 16 5.77 0.14 -6.93
CA LEU A 16 5.05 1.35 -7.32
C LEU A 16 3.62 1.04 -7.69
N GLN A 17 3.35 -0.07 -8.40
CA GLN A 17 1.98 -0.48 -8.70
C GLN A 17 1.15 -0.72 -7.43
N ILE A 18 1.74 -1.35 -6.41
CA ILE A 18 1.09 -1.56 -5.11
C ILE A 18 0.82 -0.21 -4.43
N ALA A 19 1.82 0.66 -4.39
CA ALA A 19 1.68 1.98 -3.78
C ALA A 19 0.58 2.80 -4.49
N ASP A 20 0.55 2.81 -5.82
CA ASP A 20 -0.48 3.50 -6.59
C ASP A 20 -1.87 2.91 -6.40
N TYR A 21 -2.01 1.60 -6.26
CA TYR A 21 -3.30 0.99 -5.94
C TYR A 21 -3.83 1.41 -4.58
N ILE A 22 -2.99 1.39 -3.55
CA ILE A 22 -3.36 1.82 -2.20
C ILE A 22 -3.65 3.33 -2.19
N ALA A 23 -2.83 4.13 -2.87
CA ALA A 23 -3.05 5.57 -3.02
C ALA A 23 -4.39 5.88 -3.71
N ALA A 24 -4.74 5.10 -4.75
CA ALA A 24 -6.03 5.23 -5.43
C ALA A 24 -7.21 4.84 -4.53
N ASP A 25 -7.06 3.81 -3.68
CA ASP A 25 -8.09 3.43 -2.71
C ASP A 25 -8.26 4.49 -1.61
N ILE A 26 -7.17 5.14 -1.18
CA ILE A 26 -7.22 6.29 -0.27
C ILE A 26 -7.92 7.47 -0.94
N ALA A 27 -7.53 7.81 -2.17
CA ALA A 27 -8.09 8.92 -2.93
C ALA A 27 -9.58 8.72 -3.28
N SER A 28 -10.00 7.46 -3.50
CA SER A 28 -11.41 7.14 -3.75
C SER A 28 -12.24 7.04 -2.48
N GLY A 29 -11.64 7.17 -1.29
CA GLY A 29 -12.31 6.99 0.00
C GLY A 29 -12.66 5.53 0.34
N ALA A 30 -12.07 4.56 -0.37
CA ALA A 30 -12.18 3.15 -0.04
C ALA A 30 -11.34 2.79 1.20
N LEU A 31 -10.27 3.55 1.45
CA LEU A 31 -9.51 3.54 2.69
C LEU A 31 -9.56 4.93 3.31
N ALA A 32 -10.14 5.04 4.51
CA ALA A 32 -10.25 6.30 5.22
C ALA A 32 -8.95 6.60 6.01
N PRO A 33 -8.67 7.88 6.31
CA PRO A 33 -7.69 8.26 7.31
C PRO A 33 -7.83 7.45 8.60
N GLY A 34 -6.73 6.82 9.04
CA GLY A 34 -6.72 5.94 10.21
C GLY A 34 -7.08 4.48 9.93
N ASP A 35 -7.54 4.13 8.72
CA ASP A 35 -7.70 2.73 8.34
C ASP A 35 -6.34 2.04 8.21
N ARG A 36 -6.33 0.74 8.50
CA ARG A 36 -5.14 -0.08 8.40
C ARG A 36 -4.95 -0.51 6.94
N ILE A 37 -3.78 -0.26 6.39
CA ILE A 37 -3.42 -0.82 5.07
C ILE A 37 -3.09 -2.32 5.21
N PRO A 38 -3.13 -3.10 4.11
CA PRO A 38 -2.68 -4.50 4.12
C PRO A 38 -1.26 -4.61 4.67
N THR A 39 -0.98 -5.58 5.53
CA THR A 39 0.39 -5.78 6.04
C THR A 39 1.28 -6.39 4.97
N GLU A 40 2.61 -6.35 5.14
CA GLU A 40 3.54 -6.99 4.19
C GLU A 40 3.23 -8.48 3.97
N THR A 41 2.65 -9.16 4.97
CA THR A 41 2.22 -10.55 4.88
C THR A 41 0.92 -10.69 4.07
N ASP A 42 -0.04 -9.78 4.27
CA ASP A 42 -1.28 -9.75 3.48
C ASP A 42 -0.97 -9.44 2.01
N MET A 43 -0.12 -8.44 1.75
CA MET A 43 0.34 -8.11 0.40
C MET A 43 1.02 -9.30 -0.29
N HIS A 44 1.82 -10.07 0.46
CA HIS A 44 2.43 -11.29 -0.06
C HIS A 44 1.39 -12.36 -0.41
N GLY A 45 0.38 -12.57 0.45
CA GLY A 45 -0.66 -13.57 0.22
C GLY A 45 -1.67 -13.18 -0.87
N GLU A 46 -2.12 -11.93 -0.89
CA GLU A 46 -3.15 -11.44 -1.81
C GLU A 46 -2.60 -11.13 -3.21
N TRP A 47 -1.38 -10.59 -3.30
CA TRP A 47 -0.79 -10.18 -4.57
C TRP A 47 0.37 -11.05 -5.03
N GLY A 48 0.80 -12.05 -4.23
CA GLY A 48 1.88 -12.95 -4.61
C GLY A 48 3.25 -12.28 -4.71
N VAL A 49 3.41 -11.08 -4.13
CA VAL A 49 4.65 -10.30 -4.23
C VAL A 49 5.64 -10.66 -3.14
N ALA A 50 6.94 -10.48 -3.39
CA ALA A 50 7.94 -10.70 -2.35
C ALA A 50 7.74 -9.72 -1.17
N ARG A 51 7.96 -10.17 0.07
CA ARG A 51 7.87 -9.30 1.27
C ARG A 51 8.75 -8.06 1.17
N THR A 52 9.93 -8.18 0.55
CA THR A 52 10.81 -7.03 0.26
C THR A 52 10.17 -6.00 -0.67
N THR A 53 9.34 -6.44 -1.62
CA THR A 53 8.60 -5.58 -2.54
C THR A 53 7.44 -4.90 -1.83
N ALA A 54 6.69 -5.63 -1.00
CA ALA A 54 5.67 -5.06 -0.13
C ALA A 54 6.25 -3.99 0.81
N ARG A 55 7.40 -4.26 1.42
CA ARG A 55 8.12 -3.29 2.26
C ARG A 55 8.47 -2.01 1.49
N ARG A 56 8.94 -2.14 0.24
CA ARG A 56 9.25 -0.98 -0.62
C ARG A 56 8.00 -0.20 -0.98
N ALA A 57 6.87 -0.86 -1.21
CA ALA A 57 5.60 -0.18 -1.47
C ALA A 57 5.13 0.62 -0.25
N VAL A 58 5.25 0.04 0.96
CA VAL A 58 4.94 0.75 2.21
C VAL A 58 5.89 1.93 2.43
N ALA A 59 7.18 1.77 2.13
CA ALA A 59 8.14 2.87 2.21
C ALA A 59 7.77 4.00 1.25
N GLU A 60 7.44 3.69 -0.01
CA GLU A 60 6.99 4.66 -1.00
C GLU A 60 5.73 5.41 -0.55
N LEU A 61 4.72 4.69 -0.05
CA LEU A 61 3.50 5.31 0.50
C LEU A 61 3.79 6.26 1.66
N ARG A 62 4.79 5.92 2.48
CA ARG A 62 5.23 6.75 3.60
C ARG A 62 6.00 7.98 3.12
N GLU A 63 6.84 7.84 2.09
CA GLU A 63 7.52 8.97 1.44
C GLU A 63 6.52 9.92 0.77
N ARG A 64 5.39 9.39 0.29
CA ARG A 64 4.26 10.18 -0.23
C ARG A 64 3.35 10.77 0.85
N GLU A 65 3.67 10.57 2.14
CA GLU A 65 2.88 11.03 3.29
C GLU A 65 1.43 10.50 3.31
N LEU A 66 1.18 9.39 2.61
CA LEU A 66 -0.15 8.75 2.51
C LEU A 66 -0.39 7.73 3.63
N VAL A 67 0.68 7.26 4.29
CA VAL A 67 0.60 6.27 5.37
C VAL A 67 1.57 6.56 6.50
N VAL A 68 1.18 6.16 7.72
CA VAL A 68 1.97 6.22 8.93
C VAL A 68 2.20 4.81 9.48
N THR A 69 3.46 4.46 9.70
CA THR A 69 3.83 3.21 10.38
C THR A 69 3.88 3.43 11.87
N VAL A 70 3.03 2.71 12.61
CA VAL A 70 2.98 2.73 14.07
C VAL A 70 3.67 1.46 14.59
N PRO A 71 4.75 1.58 15.39
CA PRO A 71 5.44 0.43 15.95
C PRO A 71 4.47 -0.45 16.73
N GLN A 72 4.59 -1.76 16.56
CA GLN A 72 3.74 -2.81 17.19
C GLN A 72 2.25 -2.78 16.80
N ARG A 73 1.78 -1.82 16.00
CA ARG A 73 0.37 -1.75 15.55
C ARG A 73 0.21 -1.93 14.03
N GLY A 74 1.24 -1.66 13.24
CA GLY A 74 1.22 -1.83 11.79
C GLY A 74 1.19 -0.49 11.06
N THR A 75 0.69 -0.48 9.83
CA THR A 75 0.68 0.73 8.99
C THR A 75 -0.76 1.19 8.76
N PHE A 76 -0.99 2.48 8.88
CA PHE A 76 -2.30 3.12 8.79
C PHE A 76 -2.27 4.23 7.74
N VAL A 77 -3.40 4.53 7.11
CA VAL A 77 -3.54 5.66 6.19
C VAL A 77 -3.35 6.96 6.95
N ALA A 78 -2.40 7.76 6.50
CA ALA A 78 -2.23 9.13 6.96
C ALA A 78 -3.25 9.99 6.21
N GLY A 79 -4.23 10.53 6.94
CA GLY A 79 -5.08 11.58 6.38
C GLY A 79 -4.52 12.91 6.82
N SER A 80 -4.13 13.73 5.84
CA SER A 80 -4.34 15.15 6.01
C SER A 80 -5.85 15.36 5.97
N GLU A 81 -6.37 15.97 7.02
CA GLU A 81 -7.64 16.65 7.02
C GLU A 81 -7.78 17.46 5.71
N ALA A 82 -8.92 17.33 5.03
CA ALA A 82 -9.32 18.17 3.91
C ALA A 82 -10.69 18.76 4.23
#